data_AF-A0A956K0B8-F1
#
_entry.id   AF-A0A956K0B8-F1
#
_cell.length_a   1.000
_cell.length_b   1.000
_cell.length_c   1.000
_cell.angle_alpha   90.00
_cell.angle_beta   90.00
_cell.angle_gamma   90.00
#
_symmetry.space_group_name_H-M   'P 1'
#
loop_
_entity.id
_entity.type
_entity.pdbx_description
1 polymer ?
#
loop_
_entity_poly.entity_id
_entity_poly.type
_entity_poly.pdbx_seq_one_letter_code
_entity_poly.pdbx_strand_id
1 'polypeptide(L)'
;MQPPLLATCAVAALAAVTGCVDASERSTDYAYLHAAIIEPSCATANCHSAMTAQQGLDLSTPATCDDLVANYVCPGAGADCANPFGIDVHGLLINRLRATDGLLMPQDGPLPESDIQLIETWIEEGASCE
;
A
#
# COMPACT_ATOMS: atom_id res chain seq x y z
N MET A 1 -61.05 -2.08 40.35
CA MET A 1 -61.22 -1.68 38.94
C MET A 1 -59.85 -1.25 38.42
N GLN A 2 -59.52 -1.66 37.19
CA GLN A 2 -58.17 -1.83 36.61
C GLN A 2 -57.28 -0.56 36.48
N PRO A 3 -55.93 -0.74 36.41
CA PRO A 3 -54.89 0.27 36.13
C PRO A 3 -54.75 0.48 34.58
N PRO A 4 -53.91 1.38 33.97
CA PRO A 4 -52.43 1.41 34.02
C PRO A 4 -51.83 2.85 33.83
N LEU A 5 -50.53 3.14 33.93
CA LEU A 5 -49.51 2.90 32.91
C LEU A 5 -48.12 3.17 33.50
N LEU A 6 -47.34 2.11 33.60
CA LEU A 6 -45.89 2.15 33.75
C LEU A 6 -45.30 2.82 32.50
N ALA A 7 -44.75 4.02 32.66
CA ALA A 7 -43.91 4.65 31.67
C ALA A 7 -42.52 3.99 31.73
N THR A 8 -42.37 2.91 30.97
CA THR A 8 -41.07 2.28 30.72
C THR A 8 -40.29 3.21 29.78
N CYS A 9 -39.40 4.04 30.32
CA CYS A 9 -38.39 4.74 29.53
C CYS A 9 -37.47 3.69 28.91
N ALA A 10 -37.73 3.35 27.65
CA ALA A 10 -36.81 2.60 26.83
C ALA A 10 -35.52 3.41 26.70
N VAL A 11 -34.44 2.92 27.33
CA VAL A 11 -33.09 3.43 27.12
C VAL A 11 -32.72 3.07 25.68
N ALA A 12 -32.71 4.08 24.82
CA ALA A 12 -32.28 3.95 23.43
C ALA A 12 -30.80 3.57 23.39
N ALA A 13 -30.49 2.62 22.51
CA ALA A 13 -29.19 2.03 22.28
C ALA A 13 -28.12 3.09 21.95
N LEU A 14 -27.02 3.09 22.71
CA LEU A 14 -25.73 3.59 22.23
C LEU A 14 -25.01 2.41 21.57
N ALA A 15 -25.21 2.24 20.27
CA ALA A 15 -24.29 1.47 19.45
C ALA A 15 -23.00 2.29 19.34
N ALA A 16 -21.96 1.89 20.05
CA ALA A 16 -20.62 2.41 19.85
C ALA A 16 -20.18 2.04 18.43
N VAL A 17 -20.17 3.01 17.53
CA VAL A 17 -19.55 2.87 16.21
C VAL A 17 -18.04 2.87 16.47
N THR A 18 -17.48 1.71 16.77
CA THR A 18 -16.03 1.51 16.69
C THR A 18 -15.66 1.62 15.23
N GLY A 19 -15.15 2.79 14.83
CA GLY A 19 -14.67 3.09 13.47
C GLY A 19 -13.36 2.37 13.15
N CYS A 20 -13.35 1.05 13.28
CA CYS A 20 -12.36 0.23 12.62
C CYS A 20 -12.76 0.21 11.14
N VAL A 21 -12.03 0.94 10.31
CA VAL A 21 -12.16 0.76 8.86
C VAL A 21 -11.80 -0.69 8.56
N ASP A 22 -12.72 -1.43 7.96
CA ASP A 22 -12.42 -2.80 7.54
C ASP A 22 -11.33 -2.74 6.45
N ALA A 23 -10.37 -3.66 6.49
CA ALA A 23 -9.26 -3.70 5.53
C ALA A 23 -9.74 -3.80 4.07
N SER A 24 -11.00 -4.21 3.85
CA SER A 24 -11.67 -4.29 2.55
C SER A 24 -12.03 -2.93 1.91
N GLU A 25 -11.88 -1.81 2.63
CA GLU A 25 -12.12 -0.47 2.04
C GLU A 25 -10.86 0.16 1.43
N ARG A 26 -9.68 -0.46 1.60
CA ARG A 26 -8.44 0.06 1.03
C ARG A 26 -8.32 -0.43 -0.42
N SER A 27 -8.21 0.52 -1.35
CA SER A 27 -8.08 0.20 -2.77
C SER A 27 -6.69 -0.33 -3.11
N THR A 28 -6.61 -1.19 -4.13
CA THR A 28 -5.35 -1.62 -4.77
C THR A 28 -4.98 -0.76 -5.97
N ASP A 29 -5.80 0.24 -6.33
CA ASP A 29 -5.47 1.20 -7.39
C ASP A 29 -4.19 1.98 -7.05
N TYR A 30 -3.32 2.19 -8.04
CA TYR A 30 -2.04 2.85 -7.80
C TYR A 30 -2.20 4.27 -7.24
N ALA A 31 -3.21 5.02 -7.66
CA ALA A 31 -3.49 6.35 -7.12
C ALA A 31 -3.73 6.32 -5.60
N TYR A 32 -4.42 5.28 -5.10
CA TYR A 32 -4.62 5.10 -3.67
C TYR A 32 -3.32 4.68 -2.98
N LEU A 33 -2.62 3.67 -3.50
CA LEU A 33 -1.36 3.20 -2.93
C LEU A 33 -0.30 4.30 -2.88
N HIS A 34 -0.27 5.15 -3.91
CA HIS A 34 0.63 6.28 -4.00
C HIS A 34 0.41 7.26 -2.85
N ALA A 35 -0.82 7.75 -2.70
CA ALA A 35 -1.17 8.72 -1.67
C ALA A 35 -1.11 8.14 -0.24
N ALA A 36 -1.49 6.87 -0.08
CA ALA A 36 -1.60 6.24 1.25
C ALA A 36 -0.29 5.66 1.76
N ILE A 37 0.61 5.21 0.87
CA ILE A 37 1.79 4.41 1.23
C ILE A 37 3.06 4.94 0.56
N ILE A 38 3.10 5.02 -0.77
CA ILE A 38 4.34 5.23 -1.52
C ILE A 38 4.89 6.64 -1.31
N GLU A 39 4.08 7.68 -1.49
CA GLU A 39 4.51 9.07 -1.29
C GLU A 39 5.01 9.32 0.16
N PRO A 40 4.23 9.04 1.22
CA PRO A 40 4.65 9.36 2.57
C PRO A 40 5.84 8.53 3.07
N SER A 41 6.02 7.31 2.55
CA SER A 41 7.03 6.37 3.08
C SER A 41 8.28 6.26 2.21
N CYS A 42 8.17 6.52 0.90
CA CYS A 42 9.26 6.30 -0.06
C CYS A 42 9.73 7.60 -0.70
N ALA A 43 8.81 8.53 -1.01
CA ALA A 43 9.11 9.80 -1.68
C ALA A 43 9.57 10.91 -0.72
N THR A 44 10.30 10.54 0.33
CA THR A 44 10.83 11.52 1.30
C THR A 44 12.00 12.31 0.70
N ALA A 45 12.29 13.48 1.28
CA ALA A 45 13.27 14.43 0.76
C ALA A 45 14.71 13.90 0.62
N ASN A 46 15.03 12.72 1.18
CA ASN A 46 16.36 12.10 1.08
C ASN A 46 16.35 10.74 0.36
N CYS A 47 15.19 10.29 -0.13
CA CYS A 47 15.00 8.96 -0.71
C CYS A 47 14.54 9.07 -2.17
N HIS A 48 13.29 8.73 -2.47
CA HIS A 48 12.77 8.70 -3.84
C HIS A 48 11.92 9.93 -4.16
N SER A 49 12.37 11.12 -3.75
CA SER A 49 11.71 12.37 -4.14
C SER A 49 12.27 12.93 -5.45
N ALA A 50 11.60 13.91 -6.06
CA ALA A 50 12.03 14.58 -7.28
C ALA A 50 13.39 15.29 -7.11
N MET A 51 13.75 15.64 -5.87
CA MET A 51 15.02 16.29 -5.56
C MET A 51 16.18 15.28 -5.45
N THR A 52 15.92 14.08 -4.95
CA THR A 52 16.98 13.10 -4.65
C THR A 52 17.05 11.99 -5.67
N ALA A 53 15.90 11.48 -6.11
CA ALA A 53 15.72 10.38 -7.03
C ALA A 53 16.74 9.25 -6.78
N GLN A 54 16.79 8.72 -5.55
CA GLN A 54 17.76 7.67 -5.21
C GLN A 54 17.67 6.53 -6.22
N GLN A 55 18.83 6.15 -6.78
CA GLN A 55 18.95 5.15 -7.84
C GLN A 55 18.16 5.47 -9.13
N GLY A 56 17.90 6.75 -9.39
CA GLY A 56 17.19 7.22 -10.59
C GLY A 56 15.66 7.11 -10.51
N LEU A 57 15.10 6.76 -9.34
CA LEU A 57 13.66 6.60 -9.15
C LEU A 57 13.07 7.78 -8.37
N ASP A 58 12.11 8.47 -8.98
CA ASP A 58 11.25 9.49 -8.36
C ASP A 58 9.84 8.92 -8.13
N LEU A 59 9.33 9.00 -6.91
CA LEU A 59 8.02 8.54 -6.48
C LEU A 59 7.15 9.69 -5.95
N SER A 60 7.54 10.95 -6.20
CA SER A 60 6.84 12.13 -5.66
C SER A 60 5.46 12.35 -6.26
N THR A 61 5.15 11.70 -7.38
CA THR A 61 3.87 11.87 -8.07
C THR A 61 3.36 10.52 -8.56
N PRO A 62 2.04 10.33 -8.66
CA PRO A 62 1.50 9.08 -9.19
C PRO A 62 1.83 8.85 -10.67
N ALA A 63 2.23 9.90 -11.40
CA ALA A 63 2.60 9.82 -12.81
C ALA A 63 3.89 9.02 -13.07
N THR A 64 4.67 8.70 -12.04
CA THR A 64 5.90 7.88 -12.16
C THR A 64 5.66 6.38 -11.94
N CYS A 65 4.39 5.97 -11.92
CA CYS A 65 4.01 4.56 -11.80
C CYS A 65 4.70 3.69 -12.86
N ASP A 66 4.67 4.10 -14.12
CA ASP A 66 5.26 3.33 -15.22
C ASP A 66 6.77 3.12 -15.02
N ASP A 67 7.48 4.13 -14.49
CA ASP A 67 8.91 4.03 -14.19
C ASP A 67 9.18 3.04 -13.04
N LEU A 68 8.35 3.06 -11.99
CA LEU A 68 8.43 2.08 -10.91
C LEU A 68 8.18 0.66 -11.45
N VAL A 69 7.11 0.50 -12.24
CA VAL A 69 6.67 -0.79 -12.75
C VAL A 69 7.70 -1.38 -13.71
N ALA A 70 8.18 -0.60 -14.68
CA ALA A 70 9.11 -1.05 -15.71
C ALA A 70 10.47 -1.49 -15.16
N ASN A 71 10.91 -0.92 -14.03
CA ASN A 71 12.27 -1.11 -13.53
C ASN A 71 12.37 -1.93 -12.23
N TYR A 72 11.31 -1.97 -11.40
CA TYR A 72 11.38 -2.50 -10.03
C TYR A 72 10.23 -3.44 -9.64
N VAL A 73 9.22 -3.60 -10.48
CA VAL A 73 8.09 -4.50 -10.24
C VAL A 73 8.09 -5.64 -11.26
N CYS A 74 7.59 -6.79 -10.83
CA CYS A 74 7.29 -7.93 -11.70
C CYS A 74 5.77 -8.15 -11.66
N PRO A 75 5.01 -7.59 -12.63
CA PRO A 75 3.56 -7.66 -12.59
C PRO A 75 3.02 -9.06 -12.89
N GLY A 76 2.00 -9.47 -12.14
CA GLY A 76 1.28 -10.72 -12.33
C GLY A 76 1.83 -11.90 -11.55
N ALA A 77 0.93 -12.78 -11.10
CA ALA A 77 1.30 -13.97 -10.34
C ALA A 77 2.12 -14.96 -11.19
N GLY A 78 3.38 -15.19 -10.81
CA GLY A 78 4.25 -16.17 -11.45
C GLY A 78 4.78 -15.76 -12.84
N ALA A 79 4.86 -14.45 -13.11
CA ALA A 79 5.47 -13.95 -14.33
C ALA A 79 7.00 -14.17 -14.31
N ASP A 80 7.56 -14.67 -15.41
CA ASP A 80 9.00 -14.72 -15.63
C ASP A 80 9.51 -13.31 -15.90
N CYS A 81 10.06 -12.65 -14.87
CA CYS A 81 10.47 -11.25 -14.95
C CYS A 81 11.98 -11.12 -15.00
N ALA A 82 12.51 -10.92 -16.22
CA ALA A 82 13.82 -10.33 -16.39
C ALA A 82 13.66 -8.79 -16.37
N ASN A 83 14.28 -8.11 -15.41
CA ASN A 83 14.48 -6.67 -15.55
C ASN A 83 15.48 -6.38 -16.69
N PRO A 84 15.66 -5.12 -17.14
CA PRO A 84 16.66 -4.77 -18.15
C PRO A 84 18.10 -5.20 -17.82
N PHE A 85 18.36 -5.62 -16.58
CA PHE A 85 19.65 -6.12 -16.10
C PHE A 85 19.77 -7.66 -16.16
N GLY A 86 18.76 -8.37 -16.68
CA GLY A 86 18.76 -9.82 -16.85
C GLY A 86 18.71 -10.59 -15.53
N ILE A 87 18.30 -9.93 -14.45
CA ILE A 87 18.13 -10.54 -13.13
C ILE A 87 16.68 -10.97 -13.02
N ASP A 88 16.49 -12.21 -12.58
CA ASP A 88 15.19 -12.73 -12.16
C ASP A 88 14.72 -11.93 -10.94
N VAL A 89 13.93 -10.90 -11.19
CA VAL A 89 13.40 -10.01 -10.17
C VAL A 89 11.98 -10.45 -9.83
N HIS A 90 11.84 -11.60 -9.18
CA HIS A 90 10.63 -11.82 -8.40
C HIS A 90 10.52 -10.68 -7.39
N GLY A 91 9.72 -9.65 -7.72
CA GLY A 91 9.40 -8.48 -6.92
C GLY A 91 10.59 -7.79 -6.28
N LEU A 92 11.47 -7.13 -7.05
CA LEU A 92 12.55 -6.31 -6.45
C LEU A 92 12.00 -5.34 -5.39
N LEU A 93 10.86 -4.69 -5.66
CA LEU A 93 10.14 -3.91 -4.65
C LEU A 93 9.85 -4.73 -3.38
N ILE A 94 9.17 -5.87 -3.49
CA ILE A 94 8.82 -6.73 -2.34
C ILE A 94 10.06 -7.22 -1.59
N ASN A 95 11.15 -7.54 -2.29
CA ASN A 95 12.40 -7.95 -1.66
C ASN A 95 13.00 -6.85 -0.79
N ARG A 96 12.90 -5.59 -1.23
CA ARG A 96 13.31 -4.43 -0.44
C ARG A 96 12.37 -4.19 0.73
N LEU A 97 11.06 -4.32 0.55
CA LEU A 97 10.08 -4.15 1.63
C LEU A 97 10.22 -5.22 2.73
N ARG A 98 10.63 -6.44 2.36
CA ARG A 98 10.78 -7.59 3.28
C ARG A 98 12.22 -7.86 3.70
N ALA A 99 13.20 -7.11 3.16
CA ALA A 99 14.63 -7.35 3.34
C ALA A 99 15.08 -8.80 3.07
N THR A 100 14.43 -9.47 2.11
CA THR A 100 14.81 -10.81 1.65
C THR A 100 15.99 -10.76 0.68
N ASP A 101 16.11 -9.66 -0.06
CA ASP A 101 17.30 -9.34 -0.86
C ASP A 101 17.56 -7.82 -0.86
N GLY A 102 18.78 -7.43 -0.50
CA GLY A 102 19.22 -6.05 -0.36
C GLY A 102 18.81 -5.36 0.95
N LEU A 103 19.02 -4.05 1.00
CA LEU A 103 18.64 -3.23 2.16
C LEU A 103 17.12 -3.07 2.27
N LEU A 104 16.62 -3.14 3.51
CA LEU A 104 15.24 -2.83 3.85
C LEU A 104 14.87 -1.43 3.36
N MET A 105 13.71 -1.30 2.71
CA MET A 105 13.08 -0.03 2.39
C MET A 105 11.67 0.03 3.01
N PRO A 106 11.26 1.17 3.59
CA PRO A 106 12.07 2.36 3.86
C PRO A 106 13.18 2.14 4.90
N GLN A 107 14.27 2.91 4.82
CA GLN A 107 15.38 2.80 5.77
C GLN A 107 15.04 3.31 7.18
N ASP A 108 14.06 4.22 7.27
CA ASP A 108 13.60 4.79 8.54
C ASP A 108 12.68 3.84 9.33
N GLY A 109 12.26 2.73 8.73
CA GLY A 109 11.48 1.68 9.38
C GLY A 109 10.68 0.83 8.38
N PRO A 110 10.39 -0.44 8.70
CA PRO A 110 9.56 -1.28 7.85
C PRO A 110 8.13 -0.74 7.74
N LEU A 111 7.52 -0.95 6.57
CA LEU A 111 6.08 -0.69 6.41
C LEU A 111 5.25 -1.64 7.30
N PRO A 112 4.03 -1.24 7.69
CA PRO A 112 3.06 -2.17 8.25
C PRO A 112 2.82 -3.35 7.30
N GLU A 113 2.69 -4.56 7.85
CA GLU A 113 2.46 -5.76 7.04
C GLU A 113 1.18 -5.65 6.19
N SER A 114 0.16 -4.94 6.69
CA SER A 114 -1.06 -4.66 5.95
C SER A 114 -0.84 -3.81 4.69
N ASP A 115 0.19 -2.97 4.66
CA ASP A 115 0.50 -2.09 3.53
C ASP A 115 1.37 -2.83 2.52
N ILE A 116 2.28 -3.68 3.00
CA ILE A 116 3.04 -4.60 2.14
C ILE A 116 2.06 -5.54 1.40
N GLN A 117 1.06 -6.08 2.10
CA GLN A 117 0.04 -6.94 1.47
C GLN A 117 -0.78 -6.21 0.40
N LEU A 118 -1.12 -4.93 0.58
CA LEU A 118 -1.80 -4.16 -0.47
C LEU A 118 -0.92 -4.00 -1.73
N ILE A 119 0.37 -3.73 -1.54
CA ILE A 119 1.32 -3.64 -2.64
C ILE A 119 1.47 -5.00 -3.34
N GLU A 120 1.57 -6.08 -2.58
CA GLU A 120 1.60 -7.45 -3.14
C GLU A 120 0.36 -7.75 -3.96
N THR A 121 -0.84 -7.45 -3.44
CA THR A 121 -2.10 -7.65 -4.19
C THR A 121 -2.11 -6.82 -5.47
N TRP A 122 -1.72 -5.55 -5.43
CA TRP A 122 -1.61 -4.72 -6.63
C TRP A 122 -0.65 -5.32 -7.67
N ILE A 123 0.49 -5.84 -7.23
CA ILE A 123 1.45 -6.53 -8.12
C ILE A 123 0.83 -7.79 -8.72
N GLU A 124 0.18 -8.61 -7.91
CA GLU A 124 -0.50 -9.84 -8.33
C GLU A 124 -1.63 -9.57 -9.33
N GLU A 125 -2.35 -8.46 -9.16
CA GLU A 125 -3.41 -7.96 -10.05
C GLU A 125 -2.88 -7.35 -11.36
N GLY A 126 -1.56 -7.29 -11.53
CA GLY A 126 -0.92 -6.85 -12.77
C GLY A 126 -0.32 -5.44 -12.70
N ALA A 127 -0.20 -4.86 -11.51
CA ALA A 127 0.46 -3.60 -11.23
C ALA A 127 -0.06 -2.43 -12.11
N SER A 128 -1.39 -2.31 -12.23
CA SER A 128 -2.01 -1.26 -13.06
C SER A 128 -1.66 0.14 -12.55
N CYS A 129 -1.34 1.04 -13.48
CA CYS A 129 -1.09 2.46 -13.23
C CYS A 129 -2.31 3.37 -13.49
N GLU A 130 -3.42 2.77 -13.94
CA GLU A 130 -4.68 3.47 -14.24
C GLU A 130 -5.53 3.74 -12.99
#